data_AF-A0A6B0XYC0-F1
#
_entry.id   AF-A0A6B0XYC0-F1
#
_cell.length_a   1.000
_cell.length_b   1.000
_cell.length_c   1.000
_cell.angle_alpha   90.00
_cell.angle_beta   90.00
_cell.angle_gamma   90.00
#
_symmetry.space_group_name_H-M   'P 1'
#
loop_
_entity.id
_entity.type
_entity.pdbx_description
1 polymer ?
#
loop_
_entity_poly.entity_id
_entity_poly.type
_entity_poly.pdbx_seq_one_letter_code
_entity_poly.pdbx_strand_id
1 'polypeptide(L)'
;MDAFISLAVHRRWLTVLVSALACFAIASGVVRLVEVDVDFRNHFSKDDPRLVALEQLEETYALSDSLLVVMAPQSGAIFTREALTAVEEMTEQLWQTPFFTRVDSITNYTHSWEDADELFDEELNDE
;
A
#
# COMPACT_ATOMS: atom_id res chain seq x y z
N MET A 1 33.94 -30.22 27.06
CA MET A 1 34.41 -29.07 26.26
C MET A 1 35.69 -29.39 25.49
N ASP A 2 36.67 -30.04 26.13
CA ASP A 2 38.01 -30.24 25.54
C ASP A 2 38.03 -31.13 24.29
N ALA A 3 37.13 -32.13 24.21
CA ALA A 3 36.99 -32.98 23.03
C ALA A 3 36.44 -32.24 21.79
N PHE A 4 35.57 -31.24 22.00
CA PHE A 4 35.05 -30.41 20.90
C PHE A 4 36.12 -29.45 20.38
N ILE A 5 36.88 -28.86 21.31
CA ILE A 5 37.98 -27.94 21.00
C ILE A 5 39.12 -28.69 20.28
N SER A 6 39.49 -29.89 20.73
CA SER A 6 40.54 -30.68 20.09
C SER A 6 40.16 -31.14 18.68
N LEU A 7 38.89 -31.52 18.46
CA LEU A 7 38.33 -31.87 17.15
C LEU A 7 38.30 -30.66 16.21
N ALA A 8 37.90 -29.48 16.72
CA ALA A 8 37.88 -28.24 15.96
C ALA A 8 39.28 -27.79 15.50
N VAL A 9 40.31 -28.00 16.33
CA VAL A 9 41.70 -27.61 16.02
C VAL A 9 42.38 -28.62 15.10
N HIS A 10 42.22 -29.93 15.32
CA HIS A 10 42.87 -30.97 14.50
C HIS A 10 42.29 -31.08 13.08
N ARG A 11 41.00 -30.77 12.91
CA ARG A 11 40.31 -30.79 11.60
C ARG A 11 39.79 -29.41 11.20
N ARG A 12 40.60 -28.36 11.45
CA ARG A 12 40.28 -26.95 11.20
C ARG A 12 39.55 -26.67 9.88
N TRP A 13 39.98 -27.27 8.77
CA TRP A 13 39.34 -27.09 7.46
C TRP A 13 37.94 -27.71 7.37
N LEU A 14 37.75 -28.88 7.98
CA LEU A 14 36.44 -29.54 8.03
C LEU A 14 35.47 -28.77 8.93
N THR A 15 35.95 -28.25 10.06
CA THR A 15 35.15 -27.39 10.94
C THR A 15 34.71 -26.11 10.25
N VAL A 16 35.63 -25.44 9.53
CA VAL A 16 35.29 -24.25 8.73
C VAL A 16 34.26 -24.60 7.66
N LEU A 17 34.46 -25.67 6.90
CA LEU A 17 33.54 -26.07 5.84
C LEU A 17 32.14 -26.41 6.37
N VAL A 18 32.04 -27.15 7.47
CA VAL A 18 30.75 -27.50 8.09
C VAL A 18 30.06 -26.25 8.64
N SER A 19 30.79 -25.34 9.28
CA SER A 19 30.21 -24.07 9.77
C SER A 19 29.71 -23.18 8.62
N ALA A 20 30.47 -23.10 7.53
CA ALA A 20 30.08 -22.34 6.35
C ALA A 20 28.85 -22.96 5.69
N LEU A 21 28.79 -24.29 5.56
CA LEU A 21 27.63 -24.99 5.01
C LEU A 21 26.39 -24.81 5.89
N ALA A 22 26.54 -24.86 7.22
CA ALA A 22 25.45 -24.60 8.16
C ALA A 22 24.94 -23.15 8.03
N CYS A 23 25.84 -22.16 7.97
CA CYS A 23 25.47 -20.77 7.72
C CYS A 23 24.73 -20.62 6.39
N PHE A 24 25.21 -21.27 5.33
CA PHE A 24 24.59 -21.19 4.00
C PHE A 24 23.21 -21.84 3.98
N ALA A 25 23.03 -22.98 4.65
CA ALA A 25 21.75 -23.65 4.78
C ALA A 25 20.74 -22.76 5.54
N ILE A 26 21.15 -22.15 6.65
CA ILE A 26 20.30 -21.21 7.40
C ILE A 26 19.95 -19.98 6.54
N ALA A 27 20.94 -19.38 5.88
CA ALA A 27 20.73 -18.22 5.01
C ALA A 27 19.78 -18.52 3.84
N SER A 28 19.90 -19.71 3.23
CA SER A 28 18.98 -20.15 2.17
C SER A 28 17.55 -20.36 2.68
N GLY A 29 17.40 -20.73 3.96
CA GLY A 29 16.09 -20.89 4.59
C GLY A 29 15.41 -19.55 4.80
N VAL A 30 16.16 -18.53 5.23
CA VAL A 30 15.63 -17.17 5.43
C VAL A 30 14.99 -16.61 4.16
N VAL A 31 15.65 -16.78 3.01
CA VAL A 31 15.13 -16.29 1.71
C VAL A 31 13.82 -16.97 1.29
N ARG A 32 13.58 -18.21 1.72
CA ARG A 32 12.41 -19.00 1.30
C ARG A 32 11.28 -19.03 2.34
N LEU A 33 11.57 -18.77 3.61
CA LEU A 33 10.64 -18.99 4.72
C LEU A 33 10.22 -17.70 5.42
N VAL A 34 10.93 -16.58 5.20
CA VAL A 34 10.55 -15.30 5.79
C VAL A 34 9.60 -14.59 4.85
N GLU A 35 8.32 -14.64 5.18
CA GLU A 35 7.32 -13.72 4.64
C GLU A 35 7.44 -12.40 5.40
N VAL A 36 7.64 -11.31 4.67
CA VAL A 36 7.61 -9.97 5.26
C VAL A 36 6.15 -9.56 5.37
N ASP A 37 5.64 -9.62 6.57
CA ASP A 37 4.32 -9.07 6.87
C ASP A 37 4.46 -7.59 7.18
N VAL A 38 3.81 -6.76 6.37
CA VAL A 38 3.78 -5.29 6.51
C VAL A 38 2.49 -4.80 7.16
N ASP A 39 1.59 -5.72 7.52
CA ASP A 39 0.35 -5.36 8.16
C ASP A 39 0.61 -4.90 9.61
N PHE A 40 0.32 -3.63 9.85
CA PHE A 40 0.45 -3.01 11.17
C PHE A 40 -0.31 -3.78 12.26
N ARG A 41 -1.39 -4.46 11.89
CA ARG A 41 -2.24 -5.25 12.81
C ARG A 41 -1.48 -6.39 13.46
N ASN A 42 -0.49 -6.96 12.76
CA ASN A 42 0.33 -8.05 13.28
C ASN A 42 1.36 -7.61 14.33
N HIS A 43 1.45 -6.31 14.60
CA HIS A 43 2.19 -5.79 15.75
C HIS A 43 1.35 -5.70 17.03
N PHE A 44 0.03 -5.95 16.97
CA PHE A 44 -0.87 -5.96 18.13
C PHE A 44 -1.23 -7.39 18.54
N SER A 45 -1.56 -7.56 19.83
CA SER A 45 -2.13 -8.82 20.30
C SER A 45 -3.55 -8.96 19.74
N LYS A 46 -3.94 -10.19 19.39
CA LYS A 46 -5.28 -10.48 18.84
C LYS A 46 -6.43 -10.04 19.75
N ASP A 47 -6.18 -9.97 21.06
CA ASP A 47 -7.17 -9.57 22.07
C ASP A 47 -7.08 -8.07 22.43
N ASP A 48 -6.36 -7.24 21.65
CA ASP A 48 -6.29 -5.79 21.93
C ASP A 48 -7.67 -5.15 21.67
N PRO A 49 -8.34 -4.58 22.70
CA PRO A 49 -9.67 -4.00 22.55
C PRO A 49 -9.70 -2.83 21.56
N ARG A 50 -8.56 -2.17 21.28
CA ARG A 50 -8.46 -1.08 20.30
C ARG A 50 -8.45 -1.59 18.87
N LEU A 51 -7.80 -2.75 18.63
CA LEU A 51 -7.82 -3.40 17.32
C LEU A 51 -9.23 -3.89 16.99
N VAL A 52 -9.92 -4.51 17.96
CA VAL A 52 -11.31 -4.95 17.79
C VAL A 52 -12.27 -3.78 17.54
N ALA A 53 -12.09 -2.65 18.23
CA ALA A 53 -12.90 -1.46 17.98
C ALA A 53 -12.64 -0.84 16.59
N LEU A 54 -11.39 -0.86 16.12
CA LEU A 54 -11.03 -0.44 14.77
C LEU A 54 -11.66 -1.37 13.72
N GLU A 55 -11.58 -2.69 13.93
CA GLU A 55 -12.21 -3.71 13.09
C GLU A 55 -13.71 -3.49 12.91
N GLN A 56 -14.41 -3.23 14.02
CA GLN A 56 -15.84 -2.95 13.99
C GLN A 56 -16.16 -1.66 13.24
N LEU A 57 -15.32 -0.63 13.37
CA LEU A 57 -15.45 0.62 12.62
C LEU A 57 -15.24 0.40 11.13
N GLU A 58 -14.17 -0.31 10.74
CA GLU A 58 -13.84 -0.63 9.35
C GLU A 58 -14.89 -1.54 8.70
N GLU A 59 -15.45 -2.51 9.43
CA GLU A 59 -16.52 -3.38 8.95
C GLU A 59 -17.84 -2.60 8.74
N THR A 60 -18.12 -1.64 9.62
CA THR A 60 -19.34 -0.83 9.56
C THR A 60 -19.27 0.27 8.49
N TYR A 61 -18.11 0.90 8.31
CA TYR A 61 -17.95 2.09 7.46
C TYR A 61 -17.06 1.90 6.23
N ALA A 62 -16.59 0.67 5.97
CA ALA A 62 -15.56 0.31 4.98
C ALA A 62 -14.20 0.98 5.26
N LEU A 63 -13.11 0.27 4.94
CA LEU A 63 -11.76 0.83 5.03
C LEU A 63 -11.62 2.02 4.06
N SER A 64 -11.19 3.16 4.57
CA SER A 64 -10.92 4.37 3.78
C SER A 64 -9.48 4.38 3.24
N ASP A 65 -9.11 3.33 2.50
CA ASP A 65 -7.82 3.36 1.79
C ASP A 65 -7.93 4.37 0.63
N SER A 66 -7.00 5.32 0.60
CA SER A 66 -6.98 6.40 -0.37
C SER A 66 -5.68 6.38 -1.19
N LEU A 67 -5.83 6.54 -2.50
CA LEU A 67 -4.71 6.69 -3.44
C LEU A 67 -4.63 8.16 -3.88
N LEU A 68 -3.53 8.84 -3.53
CA LEU A 68 -3.26 10.19 -4.02
C LEU A 68 -2.40 10.13 -5.27
N VAL A 69 -2.94 10.59 -6.40
CA VAL A 69 -2.20 10.76 -7.65
C VAL A 69 -1.86 12.23 -7.85
N VAL A 70 -0.58 12.55 -8.02
CA VAL A 70 -0.11 13.93 -8.24
C VAL A 70 0.46 14.05 -9.66
N MET A 71 -0.10 14.98 -10.43
CA MET A 71 0.39 15.30 -11.77
C MET A 71 1.00 16.69 -11.82
N ALA A 72 2.23 16.76 -12.36
CA ALA A 72 2.98 18.00 -12.52
C ALA A 72 3.40 18.15 -14.00
N PRO A 73 2.74 19.04 -14.77
CA PRO A 73 3.09 19.30 -16.15
C PRO A 73 4.52 19.87 -16.26
N GLN A 74 5.26 19.47 -17.30
CA GLN A 74 6.59 20.02 -17.57
C GLN A 74 6.57 21.52 -17.87
N SER A 75 5.43 22.04 -18.36
CA SER A 75 5.21 23.48 -18.61
C SER A 75 5.12 24.31 -17.32
N GLY A 76 4.92 23.66 -16.16
CA GLY A 76 4.65 24.33 -14.88
C GLY A 76 3.25 24.93 -14.74
N ALA A 77 2.42 24.86 -15.79
CA ALA A 77 1.04 25.36 -15.79
C ALA A 77 0.05 24.20 -15.78
N ILE A 78 -0.72 24.04 -14.69
CA ILE A 78 -1.73 22.99 -14.54
C ILE A 78 -3.09 23.37 -15.13
N PHE A 79 -3.40 24.67 -15.18
CA PHE A 79 -4.65 25.19 -15.75
C PHE A 79 -4.52 25.43 -17.25
N THR A 80 -4.09 24.41 -18.00
CA THR A 80 -4.14 24.39 -19.47
C THR A 80 -5.12 23.33 -19.94
N ARG A 81 -5.66 23.49 -21.15
CA ARG A 81 -6.61 22.53 -21.72
C ARG A 81 -6.00 21.12 -21.75
N GLU A 82 -4.76 21.00 -22.18
CA GLU A 82 -4.08 19.71 -22.30
C GLU A 82 -3.90 19.02 -20.95
N ALA A 83 -3.53 19.77 -19.91
CA ALA A 83 -3.33 19.22 -18.58
C ALA A 83 -4.66 18.81 -17.93
N LEU A 84 -5.71 19.62 -18.08
CA LEU A 84 -7.03 19.32 -17.54
C LEU A 84 -7.69 18.12 -18.25
N THR A 85 -7.60 18.05 -19.58
CA THR A 85 -8.09 16.87 -20.33
C THR A 85 -7.37 15.59 -19.90
N ALA A 86 -6.06 15.64 -19.64
CA ALA A 86 -5.35 14.47 -19.11
C ALA A 86 -5.82 14.06 -17.70
N VAL A 87 -6.16 15.01 -16.83
CA VAL A 87 -6.75 14.72 -15.50
C VAL A 87 -8.13 14.09 -15.64
N GLU A 88 -8.95 14.62 -16.53
CA GLU A 88 -10.31 14.14 -16.82
C GLU A 88 -10.28 12.70 -17.36
N GLU A 89 -9.49 12.42 -18.40
CA GLU A 89 -9.33 11.08 -18.96
C GLU A 89 -8.81 10.07 -17.92
N MET A 90 -7.90 10.49 -17.04
CA MET A 90 -7.42 9.65 -15.95
C MET A 90 -8.51 9.40 -14.91
N THR A 91 -9.31 10.41 -14.57
CA THR A 91 -10.43 10.30 -13.63
C THR A 91 -11.46 9.29 -14.14
N GLU A 92 -11.81 9.35 -15.43
CA GLU A 92 -12.72 8.43 -16.10
C GLU A 92 -12.19 6.98 -16.09
N GLN A 93 -10.89 6.79 -16.34
CA GLN A 93 -10.26 5.47 -16.27
C GLN A 93 -10.24 4.90 -14.86
N LEU A 94 -10.01 5.75 -13.85
CA LEU A 94 -10.03 5.34 -12.44
C LEU A 94 -11.44 4.89 -12.00
N TRP A 95 -12.50 5.56 -12.50
CA TRP A 95 -13.87 5.12 -12.26
C TRP A 95 -14.19 3.72 -12.79
N GLN A 96 -13.54 3.29 -13.87
CA GLN A 96 -13.70 1.95 -14.44
C GLN A 96 -12.87 0.88 -13.71
N THR A 97 -12.03 1.27 -12.76
CA THR A 97 -11.14 0.35 -12.05
C THR A 97 -11.89 -0.36 -10.91
N PRO A 98 -11.79 -1.69 -10.79
CA PRO A 98 -12.45 -2.43 -9.72
C PRO A 98 -12.09 -1.91 -8.32
N PHE A 99 -13.03 -2.01 -7.38
CA PHE A 99 -12.90 -1.65 -5.96
C PHE A 99 -12.81 -0.15 -5.64
N PHE A 100 -12.66 0.74 -6.63
CA PHE A 100 -12.84 2.17 -6.41
C PHE A 100 -14.32 2.48 -6.20
N THR A 101 -14.64 3.08 -5.06
CA THR A 101 -16.01 3.54 -4.72
C THR A 101 -16.20 5.02 -5.00
N ARG A 102 -15.11 5.79 -5.04
CA ARG A 102 -15.11 7.24 -5.28
C ARG A 102 -13.79 7.67 -5.89
N VAL A 103 -13.86 8.51 -6.92
CA VAL A 103 -12.71 9.17 -7.53
C VAL A 103 -13.00 10.66 -7.62
N ASP A 104 -12.23 11.46 -6.89
CA ASP A 104 -12.31 12.92 -6.92
C ASP A 104 -11.10 13.50 -7.67
N SER A 105 -11.33 14.54 -8.46
CA SER A 105 -10.27 15.28 -9.15
C SER A 105 -10.63 16.75 -9.28
N ILE A 106 -9.67 17.57 -9.75
CA ILE A 106 -9.92 18.99 -10.02
C ILE A 106 -10.89 19.23 -11.19
N THR A 107 -11.14 18.21 -12.01
CA THR A 107 -12.03 18.28 -13.19
C THR A 107 -13.42 17.71 -12.92
N ASN A 108 -13.58 16.86 -11.90
CA ASN A 108 -14.84 16.22 -11.53
C ASN A 108 -15.39 16.81 -10.22
N TYR A 109 -15.49 18.15 -10.16
CA TYR A 109 -16.11 18.81 -9.01
C TYR A 109 -17.62 18.92 -9.23
N THR A 110 -18.39 18.24 -8.39
CA THR A 110 -19.85 18.35 -8.38
C THR A 110 -20.25 19.71 -7.84
N HIS A 111 -20.91 20.51 -8.67
CA HIS A 111 -21.56 21.73 -8.24
C HIS A 111 -23.03 21.44 -8.03
N SER A 112 -23.47 21.46 -6.76
CA SER A 112 -24.86 21.29 -6.41
C SER A 112 -25.50 22.64 -6.10
N TRP A 113 -26.64 22.92 -6.73
CA TRP A 113 -27.46 24.09 -6.41
C TRP A 113 -28.93 23.69 -6.27
N GLU A 114 -29.65 24.45 -5.44
CA GLU A 114 -31.07 24.24 -5.19
C GLU A 114 -31.88 25.30 -5.95
N ASP A 115 -32.86 24.87 -6.73
CA ASP A 115 -33.95 25.74 -7.24
C ASP A 115 -35.29 25.11 -6.88
N ALA A 116 -36.11 25.85 -6.12
CA ALA A 116 -37.47 25.49 -5.76
C ALA A 116 -37.70 24.03 -5.28
N ASP A 117 -36.92 23.58 -4.29
CA ASP A 117 -36.95 22.23 -3.68
C ASP A 117 -36.43 21.07 -4.58
N GLU A 118 -35.87 21.36 -5.75
CA GLU A 118 -35.10 20.40 -6.56
C GLU A 118 -33.59 20.65 -6.43
N LEU A 119 -32.85 19.57 -6.16
CA LEU A 119 -31.38 19.54 -6.15
C LEU A 119 -30.89 19.16 -7.55
N PHE A 120 -30.05 20.02 -8.14
CA PHE A 120 -29.36 19.76 -9.39
C PHE A 120 -27.88 19.52 -9.11
N ASP A 121 -27.35 18.37 -9.57
CA ASP A 121 -25.94 18.00 -9.50
C ASP A 121 -25.38 18.00 -10.93
N GLU A 122 -24.53 18.98 -11.26
CA GLU A 122 -23.82 19.02 -12.56
C GLU A 122 -22.30 19.09 -12.34
N GLU A 123 -21.55 18.49 -13.26
CA GLU A 123 -20.08 18.61 -13.28
C GLU A 123 -19.71 19.98 -13.87
N LEU A 124 -18.84 20.73 -13.17
CA LEU A 124 -18.47 22.10 -13.57
C LEU A 124 -17.78 22.23 -14.94
N ASN A 125 -17.37 21.12 -15.55
CA ASN A 125 -16.58 21.12 -16.78
C ASN A 125 -17.39 20.94 -18.06
N ASP A 126 -18.72 20.78 -17.99
CA ASP A 126 -19.59 20.51 -19.15
C ASP A 126 -19.88 21.74 -20.07
N GLU A 127 -19.10 22.83 -19.96
CA GLU A 127 -19.20 24.05 -20.80
C GLU A 127 -17.94 24.41 -21.63
#